data_AF-A0A223D4A2-F1
#
_entry.id   AF-A0A223D4A2-F1
#
_cell.length_a   1.000
_cell.length_b   1.000
_cell.length_c   1.000
_cell.angle_alpha   90.00
_cell.angle_beta   90.00
_cell.angle_gamma   90.00
#
_symmetry.space_group_name_H-M   'P 1'
#
loop_
_entity.id
_entity.type
_entity.pdbx_description
1 polymer ?
#
loop_
_entity_poly.entity_id
_entity_poly.type
_entity_poly.pdbx_seq_one_letter_code
_entity_poly.pdbx_strand_id
1 'polypeptide(L)'
;MHKKLQPKLLPPKTLQMKGISPRTMQEHDKLYEGYVNKVNETRKQLASIDVSKGNPSYSSVRELKRSAKALKDRSRFKIFG
;
A
#
# COMPACT_ATOMS: atom_id res chain seq x y z
N MET A 1 12.54 -4.96 -11.66
CA MET A 1 11.39 -5.48 -10.87
C MET A 1 11.35 -4.81 -9.50
N HIS A 2 10.18 -4.47 -8.97
CA HIS A 2 10.07 -3.82 -7.67
C HIS A 2 10.26 -4.85 -6.53
N LYS A 3 11.11 -4.53 -5.54
CA LYS A 3 11.27 -5.38 -4.33
C LYS A 3 9.94 -5.50 -3.58
N LYS A 4 9.66 -6.69 -3.04
CA LYS A 4 8.48 -6.96 -2.19
C LYS A 4 8.56 -6.09 -0.93
N LEU A 5 7.46 -5.41 -0.62
CA LEU A 5 7.34 -4.62 0.60
C LEU A 5 7.03 -5.53 1.79
N GLN A 6 7.61 -5.22 2.95
CA GLN A 6 7.31 -5.86 4.22
C GLN A 6 6.66 -4.84 5.16
N PRO A 7 5.61 -5.22 5.91
CA PRO A 7 5.03 -4.36 6.93
C PRO A 7 6.09 -4.04 7.99
N LYS A 8 6.15 -2.78 8.42
CA LYS A 8 6.99 -2.37 9.55
C LYS A 8 6.20 -2.55 10.85
N LEU A 9 6.81 -3.20 11.84
CA LEU A 9 6.23 -3.31 13.18
C LEU A 9 5.76 -1.96 13.74
N LEU A 10 4.67 -2.01 14.49
CA LEU A 10 4.12 -0.89 15.24
C LEU A 10 5.00 -0.62 16.48
N PRO A 11 5.64 0.56 16.60
CA PRO A 11 6.45 0.88 17.77
C PRO A 11 5.58 1.05 19.02
N PRO A 12 5.96 0.53 20.20
CA PRO A 12 5.14 0.65 21.41
C PRO A 12 4.79 2.09 21.80
N LYS A 13 5.67 3.05 21.49
CA LYS A 13 5.47 4.49 21.73
C LYS A 13 4.23 5.03 21.02
N THR A 14 3.80 4.44 19.91
CA THR A 14 2.64 4.91 19.14
C THR A 14 1.31 4.60 19.83
N LEU A 15 1.30 3.66 20.79
CA LEU A 15 0.12 3.33 21.60
C LEU A 15 -0.10 4.32 22.74
N GLN A 16 0.88 5.17 23.06
CA GLN A 16 0.83 6.10 24.20
C GLN A 16 0.66 7.57 23.76
N MET A 17 0.22 7.81 22.53
CA MET A 17 0.02 9.16 22.02
C MET A 17 -1.11 9.88 22.75
N LYS A 18 -0.89 11.16 23.06
CA LYS A 18 -1.95 12.03 23.59
C LYS A 18 -2.92 12.38 22.46
N GLY A 19 -4.21 12.16 22.68
CA GLY A 19 -5.28 12.52 21.72
C GLY A 19 -5.62 11.45 20.67
N ILE A 20 -4.89 10.34 20.60
CA ILE A 20 -5.23 9.19 19.76
C ILE A 20 -5.26 7.94 20.63
N SER A 21 -6.37 7.20 20.59
CA SER A 21 -6.50 6.01 21.43
C SER A 21 -5.56 4.88 20.94
N PRO A 22 -5.07 4.02 21.84
CA PRO A 22 -4.29 2.83 21.47
C PRO A 22 -5.05 1.93 20.48
N ARG A 23 -6.36 1.81 20.66
CA ARG A 23 -7.25 1.02 19.78
C ARG A 23 -7.25 1.57 18.35
N THR A 24 -7.40 2.88 18.19
CA THR A 24 -7.35 3.54 16.87
C THR A 24 -6.02 3.27 16.17
N MET A 25 -4.91 3.26 16.91
CA MET A 25 -3.60 2.96 16.35
C MET A 25 -3.48 1.51 15.87
N GLN A 26 -4.03 0.54 16.63
CA GLN A 26 -4.04 -0.88 16.23
C GLN A 26 -4.94 -1.13 15.01
N GLU A 27 -6.09 -0.47 14.93
CA GLU A 27 -6.98 -0.55 13.75
C GLU A 27 -6.30 0.04 12.52
N HIS A 28 -5.60 1.18 12.67
CA HIS A 28 -4.80 1.76 11.59
C HIS A 28 -3.64 0.85 11.16
N ASP A 29 -2.99 0.16 12.08
CA ASP A 29 -1.90 -0.79 11.78
C ASP A 29 -2.39 -1.94 10.89
N LYS A 30 -3.58 -2.50 11.16
CA LYS A 30 -4.21 -3.51 10.30
C LYS A 30 -4.49 -3.00 8.89
N LEU A 31 -4.98 -1.76 8.74
CA LEU A 31 -5.19 -1.14 7.44
C LEU A 31 -3.88 -0.94 6.68
N TYR A 32 -2.83 -0.51 7.39
CA TYR A 32 -1.48 -0.36 6.85
C TYR A 32 -0.93 -1.68 6.30
N GLU A 33 -1.04 -2.78 7.04
CA GLU A 33 -0.68 -4.13 6.57
C GLU A 33 -1.43 -4.50 5.28
N GLY A 34 -2.74 -4.23 5.25
CA GLY A 34 -3.58 -4.42 4.07
C GLY A 34 -3.07 -3.66 2.84
N TYR A 35 -2.66 -2.41 3.00
CA TYR A 35 -2.09 -1.61 1.90
C TYR A 35 -0.77 -2.20 1.38
N VAL A 36 0.11 -2.65 2.27
CA VAL A 36 1.39 -3.28 1.88
C VAL A 36 1.14 -4.54 1.04
N ASN A 37 0.22 -5.40 1.49
CA ASN A 37 -0.16 -6.61 0.75
C ASN A 37 -0.73 -6.27 -0.63
N LYS A 38 -1.63 -5.29 -0.70
CA LYS A 38 -2.24 -4.89 -1.97
C LYS A 38 -1.24 -4.31 -2.96
N VAL A 39 -0.26 -3.53 -2.52
CA VAL A 39 0.83 -3.04 -3.40
C VAL A 39 1.59 -4.22 -4.00
N ASN A 40 1.92 -5.23 -3.20
CA ASN A 40 2.66 -6.40 -3.68
C ASN A 40 1.85 -7.20 -4.71
N GLU A 41 0.54 -7.39 -4.48
CA GLU A 41 -0.37 -8.01 -5.45
C GLU A 41 -0.45 -7.24 -6.76
N THR A 42 -0.71 -5.94 -6.71
CA THR A 42 -0.81 -5.10 -7.91
C THR A 42 0.50 -5.06 -8.70
N ARG A 43 1.65 -5.07 -8.01
CA ARG A 43 2.96 -5.18 -8.68
C ARG A 43 3.16 -6.52 -9.38
N LYS A 44 2.67 -7.61 -8.80
CA LYS A 44 2.71 -8.94 -9.42
C LYS A 44 1.83 -8.97 -10.67
N GLN A 45 0.61 -8.43 -10.58
CA GLN A 45 -0.29 -8.29 -11.72
C GLN A 45 0.29 -7.42 -12.84
N LEU A 46 0.89 -6.28 -12.48
CA LEU A 46 1.58 -5.41 -13.45
C LEU A 46 2.74 -6.11 -14.15
N ALA A 47 3.46 -7.00 -13.45
CA ALA A 47 4.56 -7.76 -14.04
C ALA A 47 4.08 -8.86 -15.00
N SER A 48 2.84 -9.35 -14.84
CA SER A 48 2.25 -10.38 -15.70
C SER A 48 1.42 -9.82 -16.86
N ILE A 49 1.24 -8.50 -16.95
CA ILE A 49 0.46 -7.92 -18.05
C ILE A 49 1.33 -7.82 -19.31
N ASP A 50 0.83 -8.46 -20.37
CA ASP A 50 1.31 -8.28 -21.72
C ASP A 50 0.84 -6.93 -22.27
N VAL A 51 1.75 -5.97 -22.33
CA VAL A 51 1.51 -4.60 -22.80
C VAL A 51 1.27 -4.52 -24.31
N SER A 52 1.58 -5.57 -25.07
CA SER A 52 1.36 -5.62 -26.52
C SER A 52 -0.12 -5.76 -26.90
N LYS A 53 -0.96 -6.25 -25.97
CA LYS A 53 -2.41 -6.42 -26.13
C LYS A 53 -3.23 -5.22 -25.64
N GLY A 54 -2.58 -4.09 -25.34
CA GLY A 54 -3.22 -2.94 -24.71
C GLY A 54 -4.20 -2.19 -25.62
N ASN A 55 -5.47 -2.12 -25.22
CA ASN A 55 -6.49 -1.28 -25.85
C ASN A 55 -6.15 0.22 -25.65
N PRO A 56 -6.04 1.04 -26.71
CA PRO A 56 -5.70 2.46 -26.60
C PRO A 56 -6.75 3.32 -25.87
N SER A 57 -8.02 2.90 -25.83
CA SER A 57 -9.11 3.65 -25.19
C SER A 57 -9.28 3.33 -23.70
N TYR A 58 -8.97 2.10 -23.26
CA TYR A 58 -9.02 1.67 -21.86
C TYR A 58 -7.75 0.89 -21.49
N SER A 59 -6.88 1.49 -20.69
CA SER A 59 -5.64 0.87 -20.26
C SER A 59 -5.75 0.40 -18.80
N SER A 60 -6.06 -0.88 -18.61
CA SER A 60 -5.99 -1.56 -17.31
C SER A 60 -4.63 -1.36 -16.63
N VAL A 61 -3.56 -1.25 -17.44
CA VAL A 61 -2.19 -0.92 -16.98
C VAL A 61 -2.11 0.46 -16.32
N ARG A 62 -2.75 1.51 -16.88
CA ARG A 62 -2.76 2.84 -16.25
C ARG A 62 -3.48 2.82 -14.92
N GLU A 63 -4.60 2.12 -14.84
CA GLU A 63 -5.38 2.00 -13.60
C GLU A 63 -4.57 1.29 -12.50
N LEU A 64 -3.96 0.15 -12.84
CA LEU A 64 -3.11 -0.60 -11.90
C LEU A 64 -1.88 0.20 -11.47
N LYS A 65 -1.28 1.02 -12.34
CA LYS A 65 -0.19 1.92 -11.96
C LYS A 65 -0.67 3.02 -11.00
N ARG A 66 -1.85 3.61 -11.24
CA ARG A 66 -2.45 4.62 -10.35
C ARG A 66 -2.76 4.03 -8.98
N SER A 67 -3.38 2.86 -8.93
CA SER A 67 -3.70 2.18 -7.66
C SER A 67 -2.43 1.79 -6.91
N ALA A 68 -1.42 1.24 -7.59
CA ALA A 68 -0.13 0.94 -6.99
C ALA A 68 0.55 2.19 -6.40
N LYS A 69 0.46 3.35 -7.08
CA LYS A 69 0.99 4.62 -6.57
C LYS A 69 0.24 5.07 -5.32
N ALA A 70 -1.09 5.12 -5.36
CA ALA A 70 -1.91 5.52 -4.21
C ALA A 70 -1.69 4.62 -2.98
N LEU A 71 -1.63 3.30 -3.18
CA LEU A 71 -1.36 2.34 -2.12
C LEU A 71 0.08 2.43 -1.60
N LYS A 72 1.04 2.72 -2.48
CA LYS A 72 2.44 2.98 -2.08
C LYS A 72 2.56 4.25 -1.24
N ASP A 73 1.81 5.29 -1.56
CA ASP A 73 1.80 6.53 -0.79
C ASP A 73 1.13 6.32 0.57
N ARG A 74 0.01 5.59 0.63
CA ARG A 74 -0.64 5.18 1.89
C ARG A 74 0.24 4.28 2.76
N SER A 75 0.95 3.33 2.16
CA SER A 75 1.93 2.49 2.88
C SER A 75 3.24 3.22 3.23
N ARG A 76 3.42 4.47 2.78
CA ARG A 76 4.50 5.36 3.25
C ARG A 76 4.01 6.31 4.33
N PHE A 77 2.71 6.58 4.38
CA PHE A 77 2.05 7.39 5.41
C PHE A 77 1.92 6.58 6.71
N LYS A 78 3.03 6.38 7.42
CA LYS A 78 2.94 6.16 8.87
C LYS A 78 2.55 7.52 9.47
N ILE A 79 1.62 7.53 10.43
CA ILE A 79 1.11 8.71 11.17
C ILE A 79 2.23 9.48 11.94
N PHE A 80 3.50 9.17 11.70
CA PHE A 80 4.65 9.63 12.45
C PHE A 80 5.70 10.21 11.50
N GLY A 81 5.60 11.53 11.28
CA GLY A 81 6.76 12.41 11.34
C GLY A 81 6.90 12.89 12.78
#